data_AF-A0A4Y8CB62-F1
#
_entry.id   AF-A0A4Y8CB62-F1
#
_cell.length_a   1.000
_cell.length_b   1.000
_cell.length_c   1.000
_cell.angle_alpha   90.00
_cell.angle_beta   90.00
_cell.angle_gamma   90.00
#
_symmetry.space_group_name_H-M   'P 1'
#
loop_
_entity.id
_entity.type
_entity.pdbx_description
1 polymer ?
#
loop_
_entity_poly.entity_id
_entity_poly.type
_entity_poly.pdbx_seq_one_letter_code
_entity_poly.pdbx_strand_id
1 'polypeptide(L)'
;DGTTLDIGGGSSELCLIKNNRIISCISLDIGTVRLKELFYDTGKMDSLEEFIKPILEQIPKEFCNQNLIAIGGSLRAISNSIMQKNSYPLKNLHDFRYMLDEEKGHILKIFNSNLDSLINFGIKKDRFDTIK
;
A
#
# COMPACT_ATOMS: atom_id res chain seq x y z
N ASP A 1 -16.92 -11.20 -0.89
CA ASP A 1 -16.22 -10.79 -2.12
C ASP A 1 -15.27 -9.65 -1.83
N GLY A 2 -14.17 -9.60 -2.56
CA GLY A 2 -13.12 -8.60 -2.37
C GLY A 2 -11.92 -8.85 -3.28
N THR A 3 -10.97 -7.92 -3.25
CA THR A 3 -9.70 -8.04 -3.96
C THR A 3 -8.57 -8.01 -2.94
N THR A 4 -7.60 -8.90 -3.06
CA THR A 4 -6.34 -8.77 -2.31
C THR A 4 -5.42 -7.78 -3.02
N LEU A 5 -4.58 -7.08 -2.26
CA LEU A 5 -3.45 -6.31 -2.77
C LEU A 5 -2.24 -6.71 -1.94
N ASP A 6 -1.32 -7.45 -2.54
CA ASP A 6 -0.02 -7.76 -1.93
C ASP A 6 1.05 -6.89 -2.58
N ILE A 7 1.73 -6.07 -1.79
CA ILE A 7 2.80 -5.20 -2.28
C ILE A 7 4.14 -5.73 -1.82
N GLY A 8 4.94 -6.19 -2.78
CA GLY A 8 6.31 -6.63 -2.59
C GLY A 8 7.34 -5.53 -2.87
N GLY A 9 8.60 -5.96 -3.03
CA GLY A 9 9.71 -5.10 -3.43
C GLY A 9 9.75 -4.84 -4.93
N GLY A 10 9.59 -5.88 -5.75
CA GLY A 10 9.68 -5.80 -7.22
C GLY A 10 8.33 -5.71 -7.93
N SER A 11 7.33 -6.40 -7.39
CA SER A 11 5.98 -6.55 -7.98
C SER A 11 4.89 -6.37 -6.94
N SER A 12 3.65 -6.28 -7.43
CA SER A 12 2.43 -6.27 -6.62
C SER A 12 1.39 -7.19 -7.24
N GLU A 13 0.74 -8.00 -6.42
CA GLU A 13 -0.23 -8.99 -6.85
C GLU A 13 -1.64 -8.63 -6.41
N LEU A 14 -2.60 -8.81 -7.31
CA LEU A 14 -4.03 -8.67 -7.03
C LEU A 14 -4.71 -10.01 -7.27
N CYS A 15 -5.53 -10.48 -6.34
CA CYS A 15 -6.38 -11.64 -6.53
C CYS A 15 -7.84 -11.29 -6.25
N LEU A 16 -8.70 -11.61 -7.22
CA LEU A 16 -10.15 -11.46 -7.12
C LEU A 16 -10.74 -12.64 -6.34
N ILE A 17 -11.47 -12.34 -5.26
CA ILE A 17 -12.14 -13.33 -4.43
C ILE A 17 -13.65 -13.15 -4.54
N LYS A 18 -14.35 -14.20 -4.98
CA LYS A 18 -15.81 -14.27 -4.97
C LYS A 18 -16.27 -15.57 -4.33
N ASN A 19 -17.29 -15.50 -3.46
CA ASN A 19 -17.82 -16.68 -2.76
C ASN A 19 -16.73 -17.55 -2.11
N ASN A 20 -15.79 -16.91 -1.42
CA ASN A 20 -14.64 -17.54 -0.76
C ASN A 20 -13.72 -18.36 -1.68
N ARG A 21 -13.72 -18.08 -2.99
CA ARG A 21 -12.82 -18.70 -3.97
C ARG A 21 -12.03 -17.62 -4.70
N ILE A 22 -10.76 -17.93 -4.98
CA ILE A 22 -9.94 -17.13 -5.89
C ILE A 22 -10.44 -17.39 -7.30
N ILE A 23 -10.82 -16.32 -8.00
CA ILE A 23 -11.39 -16.37 -9.36
C ILE A 23 -10.32 -16.08 -10.40
N SER A 24 -9.47 -15.08 -10.14
CA SER A 24 -8.41 -14.62 -11.03
C SER A 24 -7.34 -13.92 -10.21
N CYS A 25 -6.11 -13.93 -10.70
CA CYS A 25 -5.01 -13.14 -10.14
C CYS A 25 -4.23 -12.48 -11.27
N ILE A 26 -3.74 -11.27 -11.01
CA ILE A 26 -2.80 -10.54 -11.87
C ILE A 26 -1.58 -10.12 -11.06
N SER A 27 -0.43 -10.03 -11.71
CA SER A 27 0.80 -9.47 -11.14
C SER A 27 1.18 -8.24 -11.95
N LEU A 28 1.46 -7.16 -11.24
CA LEU A 28 1.86 -5.88 -11.78
C LEU A 28 3.36 -5.71 -11.51
N ASP A 29 4.12 -5.30 -12.53
CA ASP A 29 5.57 -5.06 -12.42
C ASP A 29 5.88 -3.73 -11.73
N ILE A 30 5.34 -3.57 -10.52
CA ILE A 30 5.44 -2.41 -9.65
C ILE A 30 5.59 -2.87 -8.21
N GLY A 31 6.62 -2.38 -7.52
CA GLY A 31 6.86 -2.69 -6.13
C GLY A 31 7.67 -1.60 -5.45
N THR A 32 7.74 -1.65 -4.12
CA THR A 32 8.33 -0.58 -3.31
C THR A 32 9.81 -0.32 -3.60
N VAL A 33 10.62 -1.38 -3.69
CA VAL A 33 12.05 -1.28 -4.02
C VAL A 33 12.23 -0.80 -5.46
N ARG A 34 11.44 -1.33 -6.39
CA ARG A 34 11.48 -0.93 -7.80
C ARG A 34 11.16 0.56 -8.00
N LEU A 35 10.11 1.06 -7.33
CA LEU A 35 9.75 2.48 -7.40
C LEU A 35 10.82 3.38 -6.77
N LYS A 36 11.40 2.96 -5.64
CA LYS A 36 12.52 3.66 -5.01
C LYS A 36 13.70 3.80 -5.97
N GLU A 37 14.18 2.69 -6.52
CA GLU A 37 15.36 2.66 -7.40
C GLU A 37 15.15 3.44 -8.70
N LEU A 38 13.94 3.38 -9.28
CA LEU A 38 13.63 4.05 -10.54
C LEU A 38 13.40 5.56 -10.37
N PHE A 39 12.74 5.99 -9.28
CA PHE A 39 12.24 7.37 -9.14
C PHE A 39 12.83 8.12 -7.95
N TYR A 40 12.85 7.53 -6.76
CA TYR A 40 13.31 8.22 -5.55
C TYR A 40 14.81 8.46 -5.59
N ASP A 41 15.59 7.41 -5.85
CA ASP A 41 17.06 7.47 -5.89
C ASP A 41 17.59 8.29 -7.08
N THR A 42 16.79 8.42 -8.15
CA THR A 42 17.14 9.18 -9.36
C THR A 42 16.60 10.60 -9.37
N GLY A 43 15.79 10.98 -8.38
CA GLY A 43 15.15 12.30 -8.29
C GLY A 43 14.10 12.58 -9.37
N LYS A 44 13.47 11.53 -9.96
CA LYS A 44 12.55 11.63 -11.09
C LYS A 44 11.07 11.55 -10.70
N MET A 45 10.71 12.02 -9.50
CA MET A 45 9.35 11.90 -8.96
C MET A 45 8.27 12.48 -9.89
N ASP A 46 8.60 13.51 -10.68
CA ASP A 46 7.67 14.12 -11.65
C ASP A 46 7.18 13.15 -12.75
N SER A 47 7.94 12.08 -13.02
CA SER A 47 7.60 11.05 -14.01
C SER A 47 6.92 9.80 -13.43
N LEU A 48 6.71 9.77 -12.11
CA LEU A 48 6.15 8.61 -11.42
C LEU A 48 4.72 8.30 -11.88
N GLU A 49 3.89 9.33 -12.02
CA GLU A 49 2.48 9.17 -12.44
C GLU A 49 2.38 8.61 -13.87
N GLU A 50 3.21 9.12 -14.79
CA GLU A 50 3.27 8.64 -16.17
C GLU A 50 3.70 7.17 -16.27
N PHE A 51 4.56 6.71 -15.36
CA PHE A 51 4.98 5.32 -15.27
C PHE A 51 3.90 4.41 -14.66
N ILE A 52 3.24 4.84 -13.59
CA ILE A 52 2.27 4.02 -12.86
C ILE A 52 0.96 3.89 -13.65
N LYS A 53 0.52 4.95 -14.32
CA LYS A 53 -0.77 4.99 -15.04
C LYS A 53 -1.00 3.78 -15.98
N PRO A 54 -0.13 3.46 -16.94
CA PRO A 54 -0.33 2.32 -17.84
C PRO A 54 -0.27 0.96 -17.12
N ILE A 55 0.36 0.89 -15.95
CA ILE A 55 0.36 -0.33 -15.11
C ILE A 55 -1.02 -0.51 -14.46
N LEU A 56 -1.59 0.57 -13.91
CA LEU A 56 -2.92 0.53 -13.29
C LEU A 56 -4.04 0.31 -14.31
N GLU A 57 -3.88 0.78 -15.55
CA GLU A 57 -4.83 0.54 -16.64
C GLU A 57 -4.96 -0.95 -17.01
N GLN A 58 -3.99 -1.79 -16.63
CA GLN A 58 -4.06 -3.24 -16.82
C GLN A 58 -5.03 -3.92 -15.85
N ILE A 59 -5.43 -3.24 -14.76
CA ILE A 59 -6.29 -3.82 -13.72
C ILE A 59 -7.73 -3.90 -14.26
N PRO A 60 -8.29 -5.12 -14.45
CA PRO A 60 -9.65 -5.27 -14.93
C PRO A 60 -10.66 -4.72 -13.90
N LYS A 61 -11.77 -4.15 -14.37
CA LYS A 61 -12.82 -3.55 -13.51
C LYS A 61 -13.39 -4.49 -12.45
N GLU A 62 -13.35 -5.81 -12.68
CA GLU A 62 -13.79 -6.81 -11.71
C GLU A 62 -12.95 -6.85 -10.43
N PHE A 63 -11.72 -6.33 -10.45
CA PHE A 63 -10.88 -6.18 -9.27
C PHE A 63 -11.26 -4.94 -8.44
N CYS A 64 -12.08 -4.03 -8.95
CA CYS A 64 -12.57 -2.86 -8.22
C CYS A 64 -13.72 -3.24 -7.28
N ASN A 65 -13.38 -3.77 -6.10
CA ASN A 65 -14.34 -4.18 -5.07
C ASN A 65 -14.38 -3.18 -3.90
N GLN A 66 -15.49 -3.16 -3.16
CA GLN A 66 -15.61 -2.35 -1.93
C GLN A 66 -14.59 -2.78 -0.86
N ASN A 67 -14.30 -4.08 -0.79
CA ASN A 67 -13.34 -4.63 0.16
C ASN A 67 -11.99 -4.87 -0.52
N LEU A 68 -10.95 -4.21 0.02
CA LEU A 68 -9.55 -4.45 -0.33
C LEU A 68 -8.85 -5.13 0.85
N ILE A 69 -8.24 -6.29 0.60
CA ILE A 69 -7.48 -7.04 1.60
C ILE A 69 -6.00 -6.75 1.38
N ALA A 70 -5.47 -5.84 2.19
CA ALA A 70 -4.10 -5.35 2.07
C ALA A 70 -3.10 -6.31 2.74
N ILE A 71 -2.09 -6.74 1.98
CA ILE A 71 -1.04 -7.69 2.37
C ILE A 71 0.32 -7.04 2.11
N GLY A 72 1.32 -7.37 2.93
CA GLY A 72 2.70 -6.90 2.72
C GLY A 72 3.22 -5.95 3.80
N GLY A 73 4.54 -5.80 3.85
CA GLY A 73 5.24 -5.10 4.92
C GLY A 73 4.87 -3.62 5.04
N SER A 74 4.80 -2.92 3.91
CA SER A 74 4.47 -1.50 3.85
C SER A 74 3.01 -1.24 4.28
N LEU A 75 2.07 -2.05 3.78
CA LEU A 75 0.66 -1.98 4.16
C LEU A 75 0.44 -2.29 5.65
N ARG A 76 1.22 -3.23 6.21
CA ARG A 76 1.22 -3.48 7.66
C ARG A 76 1.77 -2.30 8.45
N ALA A 77 2.81 -1.62 7.97
CA ALA A 77 3.38 -0.46 8.65
C ALA A 77 2.39 0.74 8.67
N ILE A 78 1.74 1.03 7.54
CA ILE A 78 0.67 2.03 7.45
C ILE A 78 -0.49 1.67 8.38
N SER A 79 -0.93 0.42 8.36
CA SER A 79 -2.04 -0.03 9.21
C SER A 79 -1.72 0.08 10.71
N ASN A 80 -0.49 -0.24 11.13
CA ASN A 80 -0.04 0.00 12.51
C ASN A 80 -0.01 1.49 12.86
N SER A 81 0.37 2.36 11.93
CA SER A 81 0.33 3.81 12.13
C SER A 81 -1.10 4.30 12.37
N ILE A 82 -2.06 3.80 11.57
CA ILE A 82 -3.48 4.10 11.74
C ILE A 82 -4.00 3.61 13.09
N MET A 83 -3.67 2.37 13.48
CA MET A 83 -4.06 1.83 14.79
C MET A 83 -3.55 2.71 15.94
N GLN A 84 -2.30 3.17 15.87
CA GLN A 84 -1.73 4.08 16.87
C GLN A 84 -2.44 5.43 16.89
N LYS A 85 -2.65 6.04 15.72
CA LYS A 85 -3.37 7.32 15.57
C LYS A 85 -4.77 7.26 16.18
N ASN A 86 -5.48 6.15 15.95
CA ASN A 86 -6.85 5.94 16.44
C ASN A 86 -6.91 5.42 17.88
N SER A 87 -5.77 5.29 18.57
CA SER A 87 -5.69 4.69 19.92
C SER A 87 -6.41 3.34 19.99
N TYR A 88 -6.25 2.51 18.96
CA TYR A 88 -6.98 1.26 18.81
C TYR A 88 -6.68 0.32 19.98
N PRO A 89 -7.70 -0.26 20.63
CA PRO A 89 -7.52 -0.98 21.91
C PRO A 89 -6.81 -2.33 21.75
N LEU A 90 -6.84 -2.92 20.56
CA LEU A 90 -6.18 -4.19 20.27
C LEU A 90 -4.80 -3.96 19.65
N LYS A 91 -3.86 -4.87 19.92
CA LYS A 91 -2.52 -4.85 19.33
C LYS A 91 -2.39 -5.77 18.10
N ASN A 92 -3.42 -6.56 17.81
CA ASN A 92 -3.40 -7.49 16.68
C ASN A 92 -3.79 -6.75 15.39
N LEU A 93 -2.97 -6.90 14.37
CA LEU A 93 -3.16 -6.30 13.04
C LEU A 93 -4.01 -7.17 12.11
N HIS A 94 -4.04 -8.48 12.35
CA HIS A 94 -4.80 -9.40 11.51
C HIS A 94 -6.29 -9.05 11.58
N ASP A 95 -6.91 -8.88 10.40
CA ASP A 95 -8.30 -8.43 10.24
C ASP A 95 -8.58 -7.04 10.85
N PHE A 96 -7.57 -6.19 11.02
CA PHE A 96 -7.78 -4.76 11.29
C PHE A 96 -8.43 -4.10 10.06
N ARG A 97 -9.51 -3.35 10.29
CA ARG A 97 -10.30 -2.71 9.24
C ARG A 97 -10.43 -1.21 9.51
N TYR A 98 -10.39 -0.44 8.44
CA TYR A 98 -10.62 1.00 8.45
C TYR A 98 -11.24 1.43 7.13
N MET A 99 -11.95 2.55 7.13
CA MET A 99 -12.48 3.16 5.91
C MET A 99 -11.38 4.00 5.27
N LEU A 100 -11.10 3.78 3.98
CA LEU A 100 -10.04 4.50 3.28
C LEU A 100 -10.27 6.02 3.31
N ASP A 101 -11.51 6.48 3.16
CA ASP A 101 -11.85 7.91 3.14
C ASP A 101 -11.52 8.62 4.47
N GLU A 102 -11.65 7.92 5.59
CA GLU A 102 -11.32 8.46 6.93
C GLU A 102 -9.81 8.55 7.16
N GLU A 103 -9.04 7.66 6.53
CA GLU A 103 -7.60 7.50 6.76
C GLU A 103 -6.71 8.08 5.65
N LYS A 104 -7.30 8.43 4.50
CA LYS A 104 -6.59 8.97 3.33
C LYS A 104 -5.72 10.17 3.70
N GLY A 105 -6.24 11.07 4.53
CA GLY A 105 -5.48 12.24 5.00
C GLY A 105 -4.24 11.87 5.81
N HIS A 106 -4.30 10.80 6.60
CA HIS A 106 -3.15 10.31 7.37
C HIS A 106 -2.12 9.62 6.48
N ILE A 107 -2.58 8.78 5.54
CA ILE A 107 -1.71 8.10 4.57
C ILE A 107 -0.94 9.12 3.72
N LEU A 108 -1.62 10.18 3.24
CA LEU A 108 -0.97 11.26 2.48
C LEU A 108 0.04 12.05 3.32
N LYS A 109 -0.17 12.19 4.64
CA LYS A 109 0.83 12.82 5.52
C LYS A 109 2.08 11.96 5.66
N ILE A 110 1.95 10.63 5.72
CA ILE A 110 3.10 9.70 5.73
C ILE A 110 3.87 9.79 4.40
N PHE A 111 3.16 9.75 3.27
CA PHE A 111 3.76 9.84 1.94
C PHE A 111 4.56 11.14 1.76
N ASN A 112 3.97 12.27 2.12
CA ASN A 112 4.56 13.60 1.93
C ASN A 112 5.54 14.04 3.04
N SER A 113 5.73 13.26 4.11
CA SER A 113 6.67 13.65 5.17
C SER A 113 8.11 13.58 4.66
N ASN A 114 9.08 14.16 5.38
CA ASN A 114 10.49 13.79 5.19
C ASN A 114 10.77 12.41 5.82
N LEU A 115 11.90 11.77 5.50
CA LEU A 115 12.24 10.43 6.01
C LEU A 115 12.38 10.43 7.54
N ASP A 116 13.05 11.43 8.10
CA ASP A 116 13.28 11.51 9.56
C ASP A 116 11.99 11.64 10.37
N SER A 117 10.95 12.26 9.82
CA SER A 117 9.65 12.41 10.49
C SER A 117 8.80 11.15 10.47
N LEU A 118 9.16 10.12 9.69
CA LEU A 118 8.39 8.86 9.64
C LEU A 118 8.32 8.17 11.01
N ILE A 119 9.31 8.40 11.88
CA ILE A 119 9.29 7.90 13.26
C ILE A 119 8.11 8.43 14.06
N ASN A 120 7.66 9.65 13.78
CA ASN A 120 6.51 10.28 14.45
C ASN A 120 5.18 9.63 14.05
N PHE A 121 5.16 8.89 12.94
CA PHE A 121 4.04 8.08 12.50
C PHE A 121 4.11 6.64 13.01
N GLY A 122 5.09 6.30 13.87
CA GLY A 122 5.28 4.95 14.37
C GLY A 122 5.85 3.97 13.34
N ILE A 123 6.42 4.49 12.24
CA ILE A 123 7.10 3.70 11.22
C ILE A 123 8.51 3.37 11.72
N LYS A 124 8.92 2.12 11.55
CA LYS A 124 10.26 1.65 11.94
C LYS A 124 11.30 2.08 10.89
N LYS A 125 12.54 2.36 11.35
CA LYS A 125 13.63 2.87 10.51
C LYS A 125 13.97 1.95 9.32
N ASP A 126 13.87 0.63 9.50
CA ASP A 126 14.10 -0.36 8.44
C ASP A 126 13.11 -0.27 7.27
N ARG A 127 12.03 0.51 7.41
CA ARG A 127 11.01 0.71 6.38
C ARG A 127 11.08 2.08 5.71
N PHE A 128 11.92 3.00 6.17
CA PHE A 128 11.91 4.38 5.67
C PHE A 128 12.12 4.45 4.17
N ASP A 129 12.96 3.57 3.64
CA ASP A 129 13.34 3.56 2.23
C ASP A 129 12.26 2.97 1.30
N THR A 130 11.27 2.25 1.83
CA THR A 130 10.31 1.46 1.03
C THR A 130 8.84 1.75 1.38
N ILE A 131 8.59 2.70 2.28
CA ILE A 131 7.25 3.07 2.74
C ILE A 131 6.62 4.19 1.89
N LYS A 132 7.43 4.87 1.08
CA LYS A 132 7.01 5.95 0.18
C LYS A 132 7.01 5.48 -1.26
#